data_AF-A0A517SHX0-F1
#
_entry.id   AF-A0A517SHX0-F1
#
_cell.length_a   1.000
_cell.length_b   1.000
_cell.length_c   1.000
_cell.angle_alpha   90.00
_cell.angle_beta   90.00
_cell.angle_gamma   90.00
#
_symmetry.space_group_name_H-M   'P 1'
#
loop_
_entity.id
_entity.type
_entity.pdbx_description
1 polymer ?
#
loop_
_entity_poly.entity_id
_entity_poly.type
_entity_poly.pdbx_seq_one_letter_code
_entity_poly.pdbx_strand_id
1 'polypeptide(L)' 'MGWNYRIMRHADQNGVWYGLHEAFYTDCQPEGWTKDSVIGEFESVEDLVTSLEKMLNDARRFRGDVLEYTEGPSE' A
#
# COMPACT_ATOMS: atom_id res chain seq x y z
N MET A 1 -13.83 7.33 -14.81
CA MET A 1 -13.98 5.96 -14.28
C MET A 1 -12.62 5.30 -14.19
N GLY A 2 -12.26 4.70 -13.06
CA GLY A 2 -10.99 3.96 -12.93
C GLY A 2 -10.54 3.67 -11.50
N TRP A 3 -9.54 2.81 -11.40
CA TRP A 3 -8.87 2.47 -10.15
C TRP A 3 -7.80 3.51 -9.79
N ASN A 4 -7.71 3.88 -8.53
CA ASN A 4 -6.63 4.68 -7.97
C ASN A 4 -6.34 4.28 -6.52
N TYR A 5 -5.19 4.69 -5.98
CA TYR A 5 -4.84 4.40 -4.59
C TYR A 5 -5.38 5.46 -3.62
N ARG A 6 -6.00 5.02 -2.53
CA ARG A 6 -6.51 5.86 -1.44
C ARG A 6 -6.03 5.37 -0.09
N ILE A 7 -5.66 6.31 0.77
CA ILE A 7 -5.41 6.03 2.18
C ILE A 7 -6.78 5.85 2.86
N MET A 8 -6.96 4.72 3.52
CA MET A 8 -8.18 4.41 4.28
C MET A 8 -7.81 4.24 5.76
N ARG A 9 -8.64 4.85 6.63
CA ARG A 9 -8.54 4.69 8.07
C ARG A 9 -9.42 3.52 8.49
N HIS A 10 -8.85 2.62 9.26
CA HIS A 10 -9.54 1.50 9.90
C HIS A 10 -9.58 1.73 11.40
N ALA A 11 -10.69 1.36 12.02
CA ALA A 11 -10.85 1.41 13.47
C ALA A 11 -11.62 0.19 13.93
N ASP A 12 -10.96 -0.65 14.71
CA ASP A 12 -11.51 -1.88 15.27
C ASP A 12 -11.14 -2.01 16.76
N GLN A 13 -11.39 -3.19 17.34
CA GLN A 13 -11.09 -3.48 18.75
C GLN A 13 -9.60 -3.48 19.09
N ASN A 14 -8.73 -3.63 18.09
CA ASN A 14 -7.27 -3.66 18.24
C ASN A 14 -6.64 -2.27 18.08
N GLY A 15 -7.40 -1.29 17.57
CA GLY A 15 -6.96 0.11 17.50
C GLY A 15 -7.33 0.79 16.19
N VAL A 16 -6.59 1.86 15.90
CA VAL A 16 -6.72 2.63 14.66
C VAL A 16 -5.47 2.40 13.83
N TRP A 17 -5.66 2.09 12.56
CA TRP A 17 -4.56 1.94 11.61
C TRP A 17 -4.95 2.51 10.25
N TYR A 18 -3.95 2.73 9.41
CA TYR A 18 -4.08 3.32 8.07
C TYR A 18 -3.47 2.38 7.03
N GLY A 19 -4.16 2.19 5.91
CA GLY A 19 -3.71 1.36 4.80
C GLY A 19 -3.92 2.04 3.45
N LEU A 20 -3.20 1.60 2.42
CA LEU A 20 -3.38 2.06 1.04
C LEU A 20 -4.20 1.01 0.28
N HIS A 21 -5.35 1.40 -0.24
CA HIS A 21 -6.27 0.51 -0.96
C HIS A 21 -6.43 0.97 -2.40
N GLU A 22 -6.64 0.02 -3.31
CA GLU A 22 -7.14 0.35 -4.64
C GLU A 22 -8.63 0.66 -4.50
N ALA A 23 -9.06 1.82 -4.98
CA ALA A 23 -10.43 2.30 -4.95
C ALA A 23 -10.92 2.54 -6.39
N PHE A 24 -12.05 1.95 -6.73
CA PHE A 24 -12.70 2.10 -8.03
C PHE A 24 -13.73 3.22 -7.98
N TYR A 25 -13.63 4.14 -8.93
CA TYR A 25 -14.56 5.27 -9.07
C TYR A 25 -15.26 5.20 -10.42
N THR A 26 -16.58 5.34 -10.42
CA THR A 26 -17.38 5.61 -11.62
C THR A 26 -17.58 7.11 -11.82
N ASP A 27 -17.89 7.83 -10.74
CA ASP A 27 -18.01 9.29 -10.68
C ASP A 27 -17.08 9.88 -9.59
N CYS A 28 -17.56 10.88 -8.84
CA CYS A 28 -16.81 11.51 -7.73
C CYS A 28 -16.84 10.70 -6.42
N GLN A 29 -17.53 9.55 -6.40
CA GLN A 29 -17.66 8.68 -5.22
C GLN A 29 -17.05 7.30 -5.52
N PRO A 30 -16.38 6.68 -4.54
CA PRO A 30 -15.87 5.32 -4.70
C PRO A 30 -17.04 4.32 -4.69
N GLU A 31 -17.08 3.42 -5.67
CA GLU A 31 -18.06 2.32 -5.74
C GLU A 31 -17.53 1.00 -5.17
N GLY A 32 -16.21 0.86 -5.05
CA GLY A 32 -15.59 -0.32 -4.47
C GLY A 32 -14.12 -0.09 -4.13
N TRP A 33 -13.56 -0.97 -3.31
CA TRP A 33 -12.15 -0.96 -2.95
C TRP A 33 -11.65 -2.36 -2.58
N THR A 34 -10.33 -2.55 -2.61
CA THR A 34 -9.70 -3.80 -2.16
C THR A 34 -9.89 -3.99 -0.66
N LYS A 35 -10.10 -5.24 -0.24
CA LYS A 35 -10.24 -5.59 1.18
C LYS A 35 -8.96 -5.30 1.95
N ASP A 36 -7.84 -5.77 1.41
CA ASP A 36 -6.54 -5.70 2.07
C ASP A 36 -5.73 -4.50 1.54
N SER A 37 -4.88 -3.95 2.40
CA SER A 37 -3.95 -2.88 2.05
C SER A 37 -2.82 -3.44 1.17
N VAL A 38 -2.41 -2.69 0.14
CA VAL A 38 -1.37 -3.12 -0.80
C VAL A 38 0.06 -3.02 -0.24
N ILE A 39 0.24 -2.33 0.89
CA ILE A 39 1.55 -2.05 1.50
C ILE A 39 1.61 -2.36 3.01
N GLY A 40 0.53 -2.90 3.58
CA GLY A 40 0.43 -3.20 5.02
C GLY A 40 -0.33 -2.13 5.83
N GLU A 41 -0.25 -2.25 7.15
CA GLU A 41 -0.96 -1.44 8.14
C GLU A 41 0.03 -0.50 8.86
N PHE A 42 -0.37 0.77 9.04
CA PHE A 42 0.47 1.80 9.66
C PHE A 42 -0.27 2.50 10.80
N GLU A 43 0.46 2.91 11.83
CA GLU A 43 -0.11 3.60 13.00
C GLU A 43 -0.52 5.05 12.71
N SER A 44 0.09 5.68 11.70
CA SER A 44 -0.21 7.04 11.26
C SER A 44 -0.17 7.19 9.73
N VAL A 45 -0.76 8.28 9.23
CA VAL A 45 -0.70 8.64 7.80
C VAL A 45 0.73 9.01 7.42
N GLU A 46 1.46 9.68 8.31
CA GLU A 46 2.83 10.12 8.14
C GLU A 46 3.79 8.92 8.00
N ASP A 47 3.62 7.87 8.80
CA ASP A 47 4.41 6.64 8.72
C ASP A 47 4.17 5.91 7.40
N LEU A 48 2.91 5.87 6.95
CA LEU A 48 2.52 5.30 5.66
C LEU A 48 3.19 6.06 4.51
N VAL A 49 3.08 7.39 4.49
CA VAL A 49 3.68 8.23 3.43
C VAL A 49 5.20 8.10 3.43
N THR A 50 5.84 8.17 4.60
CA THR A 50 7.29 7.98 4.75
C THR A 50 7.74 6.62 4.22
N SER A 51 6.96 5.57 4.47
CA SER A 51 7.26 4.22 3.98
C SER A 51 7.12 4.12 2.47
N LEU A 52 6.07 4.70 1.89
CA LEU A 52 5.89 4.79 0.43
C LEU A 52 7.04 5.55 -0.25
N GLU A 53 7.49 6.66 0.33
CA GLU A 53 8.62 7.43 -0.20
C GLU A 53 9.91 6.61 -0.21
N LYS A 54 10.19 5.88 0.88
CA LYS A 54 11.34 4.96 0.96
C LYS A 54 11.25 3.84 -0.07
N MET A 55 10.10 3.17 -0.16
CA MET A 55 9.86 2.11 -1.14
C MET A 55 10.03 2.62 -2.58
N LEU A 56 9.47 3.80 -2.90
CA LEU A 56 9.59 4.42 -4.21
C LEU A 56 11.03 4.83 -4.51
N ASN A 57 11.75 5.39 -3.53
CA ASN A 57 13.16 5.73 -3.67
C ASN A 57 14.00 4.49 -4.02
N ASP A 58 13.80 3.41 -3.28
CA ASP A 58 14.58 2.17 -3.47
C ASP A 58 14.20 1.48 -4.79
N ALA A 59 12.91 1.37 -5.13
CA ALA A 59 12.45 0.85 -6.41
C ALA A 59 13.03 1.65 -7.59
N ARG A 60 13.11 2.98 -7.47
CA ARG A 60 13.74 3.84 -8.49
C ARG A 60 15.26 3.63 -8.56
N ARG A 61 15.92 3.50 -7.41
CA ARG A 61 17.37 3.30 -7.30
C ARG A 61 17.80 1.95 -7.89
N PHE A 62 17.05 0.89 -7.64
CA PHE A 62 17.38 -0.49 -8.03
C PHE A 62 16.56 -0.98 -9.24
N ARG A 63 15.93 -0.09 -10.02
CA ARG A 63 15.07 -0.46 -11.17
C ARG A 63 15.74 -1.32 -12.26
N GLY A 64 17.07 -1.35 -12.30
CA GLY A 64 17.86 -2.17 -13.24
C GLY A 64 18.54 -3.38 -12.59
N ASP A 65 18.37 -3.55 -11.28
CA ASP A 65 18.94 -4.64 -10.47
C ASP A 65 17.79 -5.46 -9.88
N VAL A 66 17.02 -6.08 -10.77
CA VAL A 66 15.83 -6.86 -10.41
C VAL A 66 16.28 -8.25 -9.95
N LEU A 67 15.94 -8.60 -8.71
CA LEU A 67 16.25 -9.90 -8.14
C LEU A 67 15.21 -10.95 -8.59
N GLU A 68 15.69 -12.15 -8.90
CA GLU A 68 14.84 -13.32 -9.14
C GLU A 68 14.26 -13.83 -7.81
N TYR A 69 12.96 -14.08 -7.78
CA TYR A 69 12.32 -14.69 -6.61
C TYR A 69 12.59 -16.19 -6.60
N THR A 70 13.50 -16.63 -5.74
CA THR A 70 13.74 -18.05 -5.45
C THR A 70 13.13 -18.40 -4.09
N GLU A 71 12.81 -19.68 -3.85
CA GLU A 71 12.31 -20.20 -2.56
C GLU A 71 13.38 -20.10 -1.44
N GLY A 72 13.75 -18.88 -1.07
CA GLY A 72 14.65 -18.54 0.04
C GLY A 72 16.08 -19.11 -0.03
N PRO A 73 16.98 -18.66 0.85
CA PRO A 73 18.11 -19.49 1.23
C PRO A 73 17.56 -20.75 1.92
N SER A 74 17.95 -21.93 1.46
CA SER A 74 17.76 -23.17 2.24
C SER A 74 18.34 -22.97 3.64
N GLU A 75 17.56 -23.27 4.67
CA GLU A 75 17.95 -23.17 6.10
C GLU A 75 19.29 -23.85 6.41
#